data_AF-A0A917M1E1-F1
#
_entry.id   AF-A0A917M1E1-F1
#
_cell.length_a   1.000
_cell.length_b   1.000
_cell.length_c   1.000
_cell.angle_alpha   90.00
_cell.angle_beta   90.00
_cell.angle_gamma   90.00
#
_symmetry.space_group_name_H-M   'P 1'
#
loop_
_entity.id
_entity.type
_entity.pdbx_description
1 polymer ?
#
loop_
_entity_poly.entity_id
_entity_poly.type
_entity_poly.pdbx_seq_one_letter_code
_entity_poly.pdbx_strand_id
1 'polypeptide(L)' 'MPIVLWCIIETVGDLVHALIPPVEDSHPLSCHGPRLADANVFDKLVQILLLGAAYRMVADTTWLATLIYHRFKEWTPQTS' A
#
# COMPACT_ATOMS: atom_id res chain seq x y z
N MET A 1 9.16 6.26 18.29
CA MET A 1 10.07 5.97 17.15
C MET A 1 11.11 7.07 17.10
N PRO A 2 12.39 6.80 16.79
CA PRO A 2 13.38 7.87 16.60
C PRO A 2 12.95 8.78 15.44
N ILE A 3 13.06 10.10 15.61
CA ILE A 3 12.58 11.13 14.65
C ILE A 3 13.15 10.91 13.25
N VAL A 4 14.41 10.50 13.14
CA VAL A 4 15.09 10.27 11.85
C VAL A 4 14.39 9.20 11.03
N LEU A 5 13.98 8.09 11.66
CA LEU A 5 13.29 7.00 10.98
C LEU A 5 11.91 7.45 10.47
N TRP A 6 11.21 8.27 11.27
CA TRP A 6 9.91 8.83 10.90
C TRP A 6 10.02 9.74 9.67
N CYS A 7 10.95 10.69 9.66
CA CYS A 7 11.14 11.60 8.51
C CYS A 7 11.50 10.85 7.22
N ILE A 8 12.27 9.77 7.32
CA ILE A 8 12.61 8.93 6.16
C ILE A 8 11.35 8.24 5.63
N ILE A 9 10.54 7.65 6.51
CA ILE A 9 9.30 6.96 6.10
C ILE A 9 8.33 7.93 5.41
N GLU A 10 8.15 9.13 5.95
CA GLU A 10 7.29 10.17 5.32
C GLU A 10 7.83 10.58 3.95
N THR A 11 9.12 10.90 3.86
CA THR A 11 9.75 11.32 2.59
C THR A 11 9.63 10.23 1.53
N VAL A 12 9.88 8.97 1.91
CA VAL A 12 9.72 7.82 1.01
C VAL A 12 8.26 7.62 0.64
N GLY A 13 7.34 7.82 1.57
CA GLY A 13 5.90 7.76 1.32
C GLY A 13 5.46 8.75 0.24
N ASP A 14 5.92 10.00 0.33
CA ASP A 14 5.62 11.03 -0.68
C ASP A 14 6.21 10.66 -2.05
N LEU A 15 7.45 10.16 -2.09
CA LEU A 15 8.10 9.71 -3.33
C LEU A 15 7.38 8.53 -3.96
N VAL A 16 6.97 7.54 -3.15
CA VAL A 16 6.21 6.38 -3.62
C VAL A 16 4.87 6.86 -4.16
N HIS A 17 4.15 7.71 -3.43
CA HIS A 17 2.84 8.21 -3.84
C HIS A 17 2.89 8.93 -5.19
N ALA A 18 3.94 9.71 -5.45
CA ALA A 18 4.16 10.37 -6.73
C ALA A 18 4.44 9.40 -7.91
N LEU A 19 4.86 8.17 -7.62
CA LEU A 19 5.17 7.14 -8.61
C LEU A 19 4.03 6.13 -8.81
N ILE A 20 2.98 6.17 -7.99
CA ILE A 20 1.83 5.27 -8.15
C ILE A 20 1.13 5.61 -9.46
N PRO A 21 0.93 4.64 -10.36
CA PRO A 21 0.23 4.89 -11.62
C PRO A 21 -1.20 5.38 -11.36
N PRO A 22 -1.71 6.33 -12.16
CA PRO A 22 -3.11 6.74 -12.05
C PRO A 22 -4.02 5.54 -12.29
N VAL A 23 -4.98 5.34 -11.39
CA VAL A 23 -5.94 4.25 -11.53
C VAL A 23 -7.06 4.69 -12.45
N GLU A 24 -7.22 4.00 -13.58
CA GLU A 24 -8.41 4.11 -14.42
C GLU A 24 -9.56 3.34 -13.78
N ASP A 25 -10.34 4.02 -12.94
CA ASP A 25 -11.59 3.47 -12.41
C ASP A 25 -12.68 3.61 -13.48
N SER A 26 -12.60 2.78 -14.52
CA SER A 26 -13.49 2.81 -15.68
C SER A 26 -14.83 2.12 -15.43
N HIS A 27 -15.11 1.67 -14.19
CA HIS A 27 -16.30 0.89 -13.91
C HIS A 27 -17.52 1.78 -13.56
N PRO A 28 -18.59 1.78 -14.38
CA PRO A 28 -19.74 2.69 -14.22
C PRO A 28 -20.66 2.38 -13.04
N LEU A 29 -20.51 1.23 -12.40
CA LEU A 29 -21.18 0.92 -11.16
C LEU A 29 -20.09 0.73 -10.11
N SER A 30 -20.11 1.53 -9.05
CA SER A 30 -19.31 1.37 -7.83
C SER A 30 -19.72 0.08 -7.09
N CYS A 31 -19.56 -1.05 -7.76
CA CYS A 31 -19.83 -2.40 -7.24
C CYS A 31 -18.63 -2.94 -6.45
N HIS A 32 -17.46 -2.33 -6.63
CA HIS A 32 -16.27 -2.63 -5.85
C HIS A 32 -16.26 -1.70 -4.62
N GLY A 33 -16.03 -2.30 -3.45
CA GLY A 33 -15.91 -1.55 -2.20
C GLY A 33 -14.88 -0.42 -2.33
N PRO A 34 -15.01 0.65 -1.52
CA PRO A 34 -14.20 1.85 -1.64
C PRO A 34 -12.71 1.49 -1.72
N ARG A 35 -12.02 2.03 -2.73
CA ARG A 35 -10.59 1.82 -2.89
C ARG A 35 -9.90 2.31 -1.62
N LEU A 36 -9.20 1.37 -1.00
CA LEU A 36 -8.44 1.60 0.21
C LEU A 36 -7.28 2.55 -0.11
N ALA A 37 -7.04 3.53 0.77
CA ALA A 37 -6.05 4.57 0.52
C ALA A 37 -4.64 4.00 0.38
N ASP A 38 -3.89 4.45 -0.63
CA ASP A 38 -2.53 3.97 -0.92
C ASP A 38 -1.57 4.20 0.27
N ALA A 39 -1.80 5.26 1.05
CA ALA A 39 -1.05 5.53 2.30
C ALA A 39 -1.19 4.40 3.33
N ASN A 40 -2.38 3.83 3.47
CA ASN A 40 -2.62 2.74 4.42
C ASN A 40 -1.94 1.44 3.95
N VAL A 41 -1.89 1.20 2.64
CA VAL A 41 -1.13 0.07 2.07
C VAL A 41 0.37 0.27 2.33
N PHE A 42 0.87 1.49 2.15
CA PHE A 42 2.27 1.83 2.42
C PHE A 42 2.67 1.55 3.88
N ASP A 43 1.85 1.97 4.85
CA ASP A 43 2.10 1.72 6.27
C ASP A 43 2.22 0.22 6.61
N LYS A 44 1.40 -0.62 5.98
CA LYS A 44 1.48 -2.08 6.15
C LYS A 44 2.75 -2.65 5.51
N LEU A 45 3.18 -2.14 4.36
CA LEU A 45 4.43 -2.54 3.71
C LEU A 45 5.66 -2.13 4.55
N VAL A 46 5.63 -0.95 5.17
CA VAL A 46 6.69 -0.49 6.10
C VAL A 46 6.80 -1.45 7.29
N GLN A 47 5.68 -1.92 7.85
CA GLN A 47 5.69 -2.93 8.92
C GLN A 47 6.29 -4.26 8.46
N ILE A 48 5.94 -4.72 7.25
CA ILE A 48 6.52 -5.94 6.66
C ILE A 48 8.05 -5.80 6.52
N LEU A 49 8.52 -4.68 5.98
CA LEU A 49 9.95 -4.45 5.68
C LEU A 49 10.78 -4.22 6.94
N LEU A 50 10.33 -3.34 7.85
CA LEU A 50 11.11 -2.96 9.03
C LEU A 50 11.06 -4.01 10.13
N LEU A 51 9.92 -4.70 10.30
CA LEU A 51 9.74 -5.69 11.37
C LEU A 51 9.98 -7.12 10.88
N GLY A 52 10.24 -7.33 9.57
CA GLY A 52 10.34 -8.66 8.97
C GLY A 52 9.02 -9.43 9.07
N ALA A 53 7.90 -8.73 9.15
CA ALA A 53 6.59 -9.34 9.37
C ALA A 53 6.04 -9.97 8.09
N ALA A 54 5.44 -11.17 8.19
CA ALA A 54 4.68 -11.74 7.09
C ALA A 54 3.38 -10.94 6.85
N TYR A 55 2.87 -10.92 5.62
CA TYR A 55 1.58 -10.28 5.27
C TYR A 55 0.43 -10.68 6.21
N ARG A 56 0.39 -11.94 6.66
CA ARG A 56 -0.63 -12.42 7.61
C ARG A 56 -0.59 -11.73 8.98
N MET A 57 0.59 -11.27 9.40
CA MET A 57 0.80 -10.68 10.73
C MET A 57 0.45 -9.20 10.76
N VAL A 58 0.48 -8.53 9.60
CA VAL A 58 0.07 -7.12 9.46
C VAL A 58 -1.39 -6.98 9.00
N ALA A 59 -1.99 -8.07 8.52
CA ALA A 59 -3.41 -8.16 8.21
C ALA A 59 -4.26 -7.94 9.47
N ASP A 60 -5.42 -7.32 9.31
CA ASP A 60 -6.38 -7.07 10.39
C ASP A 60 -7.83 -7.29 9.91
N THR A 61 -8.82 -6.92 10.71
CA THR A 61 -10.25 -7.09 10.39
C THR A 61 -10.71 -6.33 9.15
N THR A 62 -9.95 -5.31 8.74
CA THR A 62 -10.22 -4.48 7.57
C THR A 62 -9.34 -4.88 6.37
N TRP A 63 -8.15 -5.44 6.62
CA TRP A 63 -7.13 -5.71 5.61
C TRP A 63 -6.72 -7.17 5.58
N LEU A 64 -7.22 -7.93 4.60
CA LEU A 64 -6.71 -9.28 4.33
C LEU A 64 -5.29 -9.22 3.75
N ALA A 65 -4.46 -10.19 4.11
CA ALA A 65 -3.09 -10.33 3.57
C ALA A 65 -3.04 -10.29 2.03
N THR A 66 -4.00 -10.97 1.38
CA THR A 66 -4.13 -11.01 -0.08
C THR A 66 -4.45 -9.66 -0.69
N LEU A 67 -5.22 -8.82 0.01
CA LEU A 67 -5.57 -7.48 -0.45
C LEU A 67 -4.35 -6.56 -0.44
N ILE A 68 -3.53 -6.62 0.62
CA ILE A 68 -2.28 -5.85 0.73
C ILE A 68 -1.34 -6.22 -0.43
N TYR A 69 -1.18 -7.53 -0.70
CA TYR A 69 -0.35 -8.01 -1.80
C TYR A 69 -0.88 -7.56 -3.18
N HIS A 70 -2.18 -7.69 -3.42
CA HIS A 70 -2.77 -7.30 -4.70
C HIS A 70 -2.62 -5.80 -4.97
N ARG A 71 -2.81 -4.95 -3.95
CA ARG A 71 -2.61 -3.51 -4.05
C ARG A 71 -1.16 -3.15 -4.33
N PHE A 72 -0.21 -3.78 -3.63
CA PHE A 72 1.21 -3.58 -3.96
C PHE A 72 1.53 -3.98 -5.41
N LYS A 73 0.91 -5.05 -5.92
CA LYS A 73 1.05 -5.47 -7.32
C LYS A 73 0.50 -4.45 -8.31
N GLU A 74 -0.57 -3.71 -7.98
CA GLU A 74 -1.10 -2.63 -8.83
C GLU A 74 -0.11 -1.46 -8.97
N TRP A 75 0.75 -1.24 -7.97
CA TRP A 75 1.80 -0.21 -8.04
C TRP A 75 2.97 -0.61 -8.94
N THR A 76 3.15 -1.92 -9.21
CA THR A 76 4.20 -2.38 -10.12
C THR A 76 3.72 -2.20 -11.56
N PRO A 77 4.48 -1.51 -12.43
CA PRO A 77 4.13 -1.41 -13.84
C PRO A 77 3.97 -2.82 -14.44
N GLN A 78 2.94 -3.02 -15.27
CA GLN A 78 2.77 -4.28 -16.00
C GLN A 78 3.90 -4.39 -17.02
N THR A 79 4.99 -5.07 -16.66
CA THR A 79 6.02 -5.47 -17.61
C THR A 79 5.41 -6.53 -18.54
N SER A 80 5.12 -6.12 -19.76
CA SER A 80 4.90 -6.99 -20.93
C SER A 80 6.16 -7.78 -21.27
#